data_AF-A0A371CSL5-F1
#
_entry.id   AF-A0A371CSL5-F1
#
_cell.length_a   1.000
_cell.length_b   1.000
_cell.length_c   1.000
_cell.angle_alpha   90.00
_cell.angle_beta   90.00
_cell.angle_gamma   90.00
#
_symmetry.space_group_name_H-M   'P 1'
#
loop_
_entity.id
_entity.type
_entity.pdbx_description
1 polymer ?
#
loop_
_entity_poly.entity_id
_entity_poly.type
_entity_poly.pdbx_seq_one_letter_code
_entity_poly.pdbx_strand_id
1 'polypeptide(L)'
;ENGHNALKWTFYSGLRGQQAFPVLALEPSIVQDSVIGGEGSPSPKRSVTGLSLKDLDGHIAETNKHLPGDSKIGIFLYNGPKAFVVTGPSRVLYGLVTHLRKVRAPSGCDQSKIPSPSASPSSQCASSSSASRTTASTSRASLTRDLENQELWKPEDLGIPVYHTENGT
;
A
#
# COMPACT_ATOMS: atom_id res chain seq x y z
N GLU A 1 15.55 -9.01 -26.67
CA GLU A 1 14.08 -8.92 -26.79
C GLU A 1 13.39 -8.81 -25.42
N ASN A 2 13.39 -9.85 -24.57
CA ASN A 2 12.70 -9.84 -23.27
C ASN A 2 13.00 -8.64 -22.37
N GLY A 3 14.27 -8.22 -22.27
CA GLY A 3 14.64 -7.03 -21.49
C GLY A 3 14.02 -5.73 -22.01
N HIS A 4 13.88 -5.58 -23.32
CA HIS A 4 13.21 -4.44 -23.94
C HIS A 4 11.71 -4.46 -23.63
N ASN A 5 11.05 -5.62 -23.74
CA ASN A 5 9.64 -5.77 -23.42
C ASN A 5 9.36 -5.47 -21.93
N ALA A 6 10.22 -5.96 -21.04
CA ALA A 6 10.13 -5.68 -19.61
C ALA A 6 10.27 -4.18 -19.30
N LEU A 7 11.22 -3.50 -19.94
CA LEU A 7 11.40 -2.06 -19.81
C LEU A 7 10.21 -1.27 -20.36
N LYS A 8 9.71 -1.62 -21.56
CA LYS A 8 8.53 -0.99 -22.18
C LYS A 8 7.32 -1.10 -21.25
N TRP A 9 7.04 -2.30 -20.76
CA TRP A 9 5.92 -2.55 -19.83
C TRP A 9 6.06 -1.76 -18.53
N THR A 10 7.23 -1.83 -17.88
CA THR A 10 7.48 -1.17 -16.60
C THR A 10 7.41 0.35 -16.73
N PHE A 11 7.93 0.90 -17.83
CA PHE A 11 7.88 2.32 -18.13
C PHE A 11 6.43 2.82 -18.24
N TYR A 12 5.60 2.20 -19.09
CA TYR A 12 4.23 2.64 -19.28
C TYR A 12 3.35 2.37 -18.04
N SER A 13 3.55 1.22 -17.37
CA SER A 13 2.88 0.96 -16.09
C SER A 13 3.22 2.02 -15.04
N GLY A 14 4.50 2.43 -14.96
CA GLY A 14 4.95 3.50 -14.06
C GLY A 14 4.36 4.87 -14.43
N LEU A 15 4.45 5.25 -15.71
CA LEU A 15 3.92 6.50 -16.24
C LEU A 15 2.43 6.65 -15.95
N ARG A 16 1.62 5.64 -16.31
CA ARG A 16 0.17 5.67 -16.08
C ARG A 16 -0.20 5.59 -14.61
N GLY A 17 0.59 4.88 -13.80
CA GLY A 17 0.44 4.87 -12.34
C GLY A 17 0.64 6.27 -11.74
N GLN A 18 1.66 7.01 -12.18
CA GLN A 18 1.91 8.38 -11.71
C GLN A 18 0.83 9.37 -12.18
N GLN A 19 0.34 9.24 -13.42
CA GLN A 19 -0.75 10.10 -13.93
C GLN A 19 -2.07 9.89 -13.17
N ALA A 20 -2.35 8.66 -12.74
CA ALA A 20 -3.56 8.36 -11.98
C ALA A 20 -3.51 8.86 -10.52
N PHE A 21 -2.31 9.01 -9.95
CA PHE A 21 -2.10 9.48 -8.58
C PHE A 21 -1.00 10.55 -8.55
N PRO A 22 -1.31 11.80 -8.95
CA PRO A 22 -0.35 12.88 -8.82
C PRO A 22 0.06 13.05 -7.35
N VAL A 23 1.34 13.32 -7.13
CA VAL A 23 1.84 13.67 -5.79
C VAL A 23 1.25 15.03 -5.43
N LEU A 24 0.22 15.02 -4.58
CA LEU A 24 -0.36 16.23 -4.03
C LEU A 24 0.53 16.75 -2.90
N ALA A 25 0.74 18.06 -2.88
CA ALA A 25 1.43 18.72 -1.79
C ALA A 25 0.68 18.45 -0.47
N LEU A 26 1.44 18.12 0.57
CA LEU A 26 0.95 17.99 1.94
C LEU A 26 1.44 19.16 2.77
N GLU A 27 0.63 19.54 3.76
CA GLU A 27 1.02 20.57 4.71
C GLU A 27 2.31 20.17 5.44
N PRO A 28 3.30 21.08 5.58
CA PRO A 28 4.54 20.79 6.28
C PRO A 28 4.33 20.25 7.70
N SER A 29 3.26 20.69 8.38
CA SER A 29 2.90 20.20 9.72
C SER A 29 2.53 18.71 9.75
N ILE A 30 1.86 18.19 8.72
CA ILE A 30 1.52 16.76 8.60
C ILE A 30 2.79 15.94 8.37
N VAL A 31 3.68 16.44 7.53
CA VAL A 31 4.97 15.79 7.26
C VAL A 31 5.80 15.73 8.55
N GLN A 32 5.88 16.84 9.28
CA GLN A 32 6.62 16.93 10.52
C GLN A 32 6.05 16.00 11.60
N ASP A 33 4.72 15.96 11.79
CA ASP A 33 4.09 15.04 12.76
C ASP A 33 4.38 13.57 12.43
N SER A 34 4.31 13.20 11.15
CA SER A 34 4.58 11.82 10.71
C SER A 34 6.04 11.43 10.90
N VAL A 35 6.98 12.38 10.72
CA VAL A 35 8.39 12.12 10.98
C VAL A 35 8.63 11.97 12.49
N ILE A 36 8.06 12.84 13.32
CA ILE A 36 8.21 12.80 14.78
C ILE A 36 7.59 11.53 15.37
N GLY A 37 6.45 11.07 14.85
CA GLY A 37 5.80 9.83 15.30
C GLY A 37 6.52 8.54 14.86
N GLY A 38 7.65 8.65 14.16
CA GLY A 38 8.47 7.52 13.72
C GLY A 38 7.95 6.83 12.46
N GLU A 39 7.06 7.50 11.71
CA GLU A 39 6.40 6.95 10.53
C GLU A 39 7.09 7.36 9.22
N GLY A 40 7.94 8.38 9.27
CA GLY A 40 8.59 8.95 8.09
C GLY A 40 7.63 9.79 7.25
N SER A 41 8.08 10.23 6.08
CA SER A 41 7.29 11.10 5.22
C SER A 41 6.01 10.40 4.73
N PRO A 42 4.83 11.06 4.77
CA PRO A 42 3.59 10.46 4.28
C PRO A 42 3.69 10.05 2.81
N SER A 43 3.19 8.86 2.50
CA SER A 43 3.22 8.28 1.16
C SER A 43 1.88 7.65 0.78
N PRO A 44 1.55 7.54 -0.52
CA PRO A 44 0.31 6.92 -0.99
C PRO A 44 0.19 5.40 -0.75
N LYS A 45 1.27 4.79 -0.25
CA LYS A 45 1.33 3.41 0.23
C LYS A 45 1.98 3.36 1.61
N ARG A 46 1.40 2.56 2.49
CA ARG A 46 1.82 2.41 3.88
C ARG A 46 2.00 0.95 4.23
N SER A 47 3.20 0.56 4.63
CA SER A 47 3.43 -0.75 5.24
C SER A 47 2.85 -0.74 6.66
N VAL A 48 2.08 -1.76 7.02
CA VAL A 48 1.53 -1.98 8.36
C VAL A 48 1.91 -3.39 8.80
N THR A 49 2.62 -3.48 9.92
CA THR A 49 3.07 -4.75 10.49
C THR A 49 2.59 -4.90 11.93
N GLY A 50 2.38 -6.15 12.37
CA GLY A 50 2.04 -6.50 13.74
C GLY A 50 0.54 -6.62 14.05
N LEU A 51 -0.34 -6.19 13.14
CA LEU A 51 -1.79 -6.36 13.25
C LEU A 51 -2.26 -7.60 12.48
N SER A 52 -3.33 -8.26 12.95
CA SER A 52 -4.01 -9.28 12.14
C SER A 52 -4.80 -8.63 11.00
N LEU A 53 -5.16 -9.41 9.98
CA LEU A 53 -6.00 -8.93 8.88
C LEU A 53 -7.33 -8.36 9.39
N LYS A 54 -7.99 -9.09 10.29
CA LYS A 54 -9.27 -8.69 10.88
C LYS A 54 -9.19 -7.35 11.60
N ASP A 55 -8.12 -7.12 12.37
CA ASP A 55 -7.95 -5.87 13.12
C ASP A 55 -7.67 -4.70 12.16
N LEU A 56 -6.81 -4.92 11.17
CA LEU A 56 -6.49 -3.92 10.16
C LEU A 56 -7.73 -3.54 9.33
N ASP A 57 -8.51 -4.51 8.89
CA ASP A 57 -9.78 -4.28 8.17
C ASP A 57 -10.76 -3.48 9.02
N GLY A 58 -10.82 -3.72 10.33
CA GLY A 58 -11.63 -2.93 11.26
C GLY A 58 -11.26 -1.44 11.24
N HIS A 59 -9.97 -1.13 11.36
CA HIS A 59 -9.49 0.26 11.32
C HIS A 59 -9.65 0.91 9.94
N ILE A 60 -9.45 0.15 8.86
CA ILE A 60 -9.69 0.61 7.48
C ILE A 60 -11.17 0.93 7.28
N ALA A 61 -12.07 0.05 7.72
CA ALA A 61 -13.51 0.25 7.62
C ALA A 61 -13.96 1.48 8.41
N GLU A 62 -13.46 1.67 9.63
CA GLU A 62 -13.74 2.87 10.43
C GLU A 62 -13.26 4.15 9.73
N THR A 63 -12.04 4.14 9.20
CA THR A 63 -11.49 5.28 8.44
C THR A 63 -12.34 5.58 7.20
N ASN A 64 -12.74 4.53 6.45
CA ASN A 64 -13.51 4.65 5.22
C ASN A 64 -14.96 5.10 5.42
N LYS A 65 -15.54 4.99 6.62
CA LYS A 65 -16.91 5.47 6.91
C LYS A 65 -17.07 6.97 6.67
N HIS A 66 -15.99 7.72 6.84
CA HIS A 66 -15.99 9.19 6.76
C HIS A 66 -15.51 9.72 5.41
N LEU A 67 -15.27 8.83 4.43
CA LEU A 67 -14.63 9.20 3.17
C LEU A 67 -15.56 8.98 1.97
N PRO A 68 -15.56 9.90 0.99
CA PRO A 68 -16.20 9.66 -0.29
C PRO A 68 -15.50 8.51 -1.04
N GLY A 69 -16.19 7.88 -2.00
CA GLY A 69 -15.74 6.67 -2.68
C GLY A 69 -14.29 6.72 -3.18
N ASP A 70 -13.92 7.78 -3.89
CA ASP A 70 -12.59 7.94 -4.51
C ASP A 70 -11.46 8.20 -3.50
N SER A 71 -11.80 8.51 -2.26
CA SER A 71 -10.84 8.78 -1.18
C SER A 71 -10.61 7.58 -0.26
N LYS A 72 -11.34 6.48 -0.48
CA LYS A 72 -11.23 5.28 0.37
C LYS A 72 -9.84 4.66 0.27
N ILE A 73 -9.40 4.09 1.38
CA ILE A 73 -8.17 3.30 1.52
C ILE A 73 -8.49 1.81 1.49
N GLY A 74 -7.51 0.99 1.11
CA GLY A 74 -7.66 -0.47 1.12
C GLY A 74 -6.32 -1.20 1.20
N ILE A 75 -6.36 -2.49 1.50
CA ILE A 75 -5.18 -3.35 1.48
C ILE A 75 -4.82 -3.66 0.03
N PHE A 76 -3.56 -3.41 -0.32
CA PHE A 76 -2.99 -3.62 -1.66
C PHE A 76 -2.09 -4.86 -1.71
N LEU A 77 -1.28 -5.11 -0.67
CA LEU A 77 -0.42 -6.29 -0.61
C LEU A 77 -0.61 -7.05 0.70
N TYR A 78 -0.60 -8.37 0.58
CA TYR A 78 -0.63 -9.34 1.67
C TYR A 78 0.74 -10.02 1.74
N ASN A 79 1.72 -9.35 2.34
CA ASN A 79 3.11 -9.83 2.40
C ASN A 79 3.32 -10.92 3.46
N GLY A 80 2.36 -11.13 4.35
CA GLY A 80 2.39 -12.14 5.38
C GLY A 80 1.16 -12.08 6.29
N PRO A 81 1.08 -12.96 7.31
CA PRO A 81 -0.11 -13.07 8.17
C PRO A 81 -0.37 -11.82 9.03
N LYS A 82 0.65 -10.98 9.24
CA LYS A 82 0.59 -9.71 9.97
C LYS A 82 1.41 -8.61 9.31
N ALA A 83 1.56 -8.67 7.99
CA ALA A 83 2.37 -7.73 7.21
C ALA A 83 1.62 -7.36 5.93
N PHE A 84 1.10 -6.14 5.90
CA PHE A 84 0.22 -5.67 4.84
C PHE A 84 0.70 -4.33 4.29
N VAL A 85 0.34 -4.02 3.05
CA VAL A 85 0.52 -2.68 2.48
C VAL A 85 -0.85 -2.09 2.22
N VAL A 86 -1.17 -0.97 2.85
CA VAL A 86 -2.41 -0.20 2.65
C VAL A 86 -2.13 0.91 1.64
N THR A 87 -3.04 1.14 0.71
CA THR A 87 -2.95 2.21 -0.29
C THR A 87 -4.15 3.15 -0.24
N GLY A 88 -3.91 4.43 -0.55
CA GLY A 88 -4.92 5.48 -0.55
C GLY A 88 -4.29 6.87 -0.66
N PRO A 89 -5.07 7.95 -0.64
CA PRO A 89 -4.52 9.30 -0.58
C PRO A 89 -3.63 9.47 0.66
N SER A 90 -2.45 10.10 0.51
CA SER A 90 -1.46 10.21 1.60
C SER A 90 -2.03 10.85 2.87
N ARG A 91 -2.91 11.85 2.71
CA ARG A 91 -3.61 12.52 3.83
C ARG A 91 -4.53 11.57 4.59
N VAL A 92 -5.21 10.66 3.90
CA VAL A 92 -6.08 9.67 4.52
C VAL A 92 -5.26 8.60 5.24
N LEU A 93 -4.18 8.13 4.61
CA LEU A 93 -3.26 7.18 5.24
C LEU A 93 -2.61 7.76 6.50
N TYR A 94 -2.31 9.06 6.51
CA TYR A 94 -1.90 9.77 7.74
C TYR A 94 -2.97 9.70 8.83
N GLY A 95 -4.25 9.89 8.48
CA GLY A 95 -5.38 9.69 9.40
C GLY A 95 -5.42 8.28 10.00
N LEU A 96 -5.28 7.24 9.18
CA LEU A 96 -5.18 5.86 9.66
C LEU A 96 -4.01 5.68 10.63
N VAL A 97 -2.82 6.15 10.24
CA VAL A 97 -1.59 6.03 11.04
C VAL A 97 -1.72 6.73 12.40
N THR A 98 -2.27 7.94 12.44
CA THR A 98 -2.48 8.67 13.69
C THR A 98 -3.49 7.98 14.61
N HIS A 99 -4.51 7.31 14.05
CA HIS A 99 -5.41 6.45 14.83
C HIS A 99 -4.66 5.22 15.37
N LEU A 100 -3.90 4.51 14.53
CA LEU A 100 -3.08 3.36 14.94
C LEU A 100 -2.05 3.74 16.02
N ARG A 101 -1.51 4.95 15.96
CA ARG A 101 -0.58 5.48 16.97
C ARG A 101 -1.20 5.53 18.37
N LYS A 102 -2.51 5.77 18.48
CA LYS A 102 -3.23 5.83 19.77
C LYS A 102 -3.50 4.47 20.39
N VAL A 103 -3.66 3.44 19.56
CA VAL A 103 -4.00 2.08 20.00
C VAL A 103 -2.78 1.16 20.13
N ARG A 104 -1.64 1.52 19.51
CA ARG A 104 -0.40 0.76 19.63
C ARG A 104 0.29 1.02 20.96
N ALA A 105 0.98 0.01 21.47
CA ALA A 105 1.88 0.19 22.60
C ALA A 105 3.06 1.11 22.22
N PRO A 106 3.51 2.00 23.13
CA PRO A 106 4.73 2.77 22.92
C PRO A 106 5.93 1.86 22.68
N SER A 107 6.82 2.26 21.77
CA SER A 107 8.07 1.53 21.50
C SER A 107 8.88 1.39 22.78
N GLY A 108 9.22 0.14 23.15
CA GLY A 108 9.98 -0.16 24.37
C GLY A 108 9.13 -0.32 25.65
N CYS A 109 7.80 -0.26 25.57
CA CYS A 109 6.93 -0.58 26.69
C CYS A 109 6.97 -2.09 27.01
N ASP A 110 7.47 -2.46 28.19
CA ASP A 110 7.44 -3.84 28.66
C ASP A 110 6.01 -4.22 29.09
N GLN A 111 5.35 -5.02 28.25
CA GLN A 111 4.02 -5.57 28.52
C GLN A 111 4.07 -7.04 28.99
N SER A 112 5.24 -7.57 29.36
CA SER A 112 5.39 -8.98 29.79
C SER A 112 4.52 -9.35 31.00
N LYS A 113 4.14 -8.35 31.81
CA LYS A 113 3.29 -8.49 32.99
C LYS A 113 1.81 -8.19 32.74
N ILE A 114 1.43 -7.82 31.51
CA ILE A 114 0.05 -7.55 31.13
C ILE A 114 -0.52 -8.81 30.48
N PRO A 115 -1.68 -9.30 30.93
CA PRO A 115 -2.36 -10.42 30.26
C PRO A 115 -2.58 -10.14 28.77
N SER A 116 -2.41 -11.15 27.93
CA SER A 116 -2.49 -11.01 26.47
C SER A 116 -3.78 -10.36 25.92
N PRO A 117 -4.99 -10.53 26.49
CA PRO A 117 -6.17 -9.87 25.94
C PRO A 117 -6.27 -8.37 26.29
N SER A 118 -5.51 -7.89 27.28
CA SER A 118 -5.47 -6.46 27.66
C SER A 118 -4.19 -5.76 27.20
N ALA A 119 -3.25 -6.48 26.59
CA ALA A 119 -2.03 -5.90 26.03
C ALA A 119 -2.33 -5.18 24.70
N SER A 120 -1.82 -3.96 24.56
CA SER A 120 -1.93 -3.18 23.32
C SER A 120 -1.04 -3.79 22.24
N PRO A 121 -1.52 -3.87 20.98
CA PRO A 121 -0.73 -4.45 19.89
C PRO A 121 0.53 -3.62 19.62
N SER A 122 1.65 -4.30 19.39
CA SER A 122 2.86 -3.68 18.84
C SER A 122 2.70 -3.59 17.32
N SER A 123 2.38 -2.41 16.79
CA SER A 123 2.28 -2.19 15.35
C SER A 123 3.29 -1.16 14.86
N GLN A 124 3.97 -1.46 13.75
CA GLN A 124 4.85 -0.52 13.07
C GLN A 124 4.27 -0.17 11.72
N CYS A 125 4.27 1.12 11.42
CA CYS A 125 3.93 1.63 10.11
C CYS A 125 5.17 2.28 9.51
N ALA A 126 5.50 1.94 8.27
CA ALA A 126 6.60 2.56 7.53
C ALA A 126 6.14 3.04 6.16
N SER A 127 6.78 4.09 5.64
CA SER A 127 6.59 4.50 4.25
C SER A 127 7.13 3.41 3.32
N SER A 128 6.36 3.08 2.28
CA SER A 128 6.84 2.24 1.19
C SER A 128 7.17 3.15 0.01
N SER A 129 8.41 3.11 -0.48
CA SER A 129 8.92 3.94 -1.59
C SER A 129 8.36 3.56 -2.97
N SER A 130 7.49 2.55 -3.05
CA SER A 130 6.88 2.11 -4.30
C SER A 130 5.73 3.04 -4.71
N ALA A 131 6.02 4.08 -5.49
CA ALA A 131 5.03 4.94 -6.13
C ALA A 131 4.15 4.21 -7.19
N SER A 132 4.35 2.90 -7.39
CA SER A 132 3.54 2.10 -8.32
C SER A 132 2.22 1.71 -7.65
N ARG A 133 1.28 2.65 -7.51
CA ARG A 133 -0.09 2.21 -7.36
C ARG A 133 -0.54 1.68 -8.72
N THR A 134 -0.37 0.38 -8.95
CA THR A 134 -1.18 -0.34 -9.92
C THR A 134 -2.57 -0.52 -9.29
N THR A 135 -3.23 0.56 -8.91
CA THR A 135 -4.67 0.49 -8.65
C THR A 135 -5.36 0.28 -9.97
N ALA A 136 -6.52 -0.37 -9.90
CA ALA A 136 -7.51 -0.48 -10.96
C ALA A 136 -7.82 0.84 -11.71
N SER A 137 -7.40 2.01 -11.21
CA SER A 137 -7.53 3.32 -11.86
C SER A 137 -6.52 3.58 -12.99
N THR A 138 -5.40 2.85 -13.07
CA THR A 138 -4.69 2.76 -14.35
C THR A 138 -5.60 1.97 -15.27
N SER A 139 -6.42 2.67 -16.05
CA SER A 139 -7.31 2.03 -17.02
C SER A 139 -6.45 1.09 -17.85
N ARG A 140 -6.70 -0.23 -17.71
CA ARG A 140 -6.02 -1.27 -18.47
C ARG A 140 -6.00 -0.91 -19.95
N ALA A 141 -7.08 -0.28 -20.43
CA ALA A 141 -7.18 0.24 -21.79
C ALA A 141 -6.11 1.27 -22.17
N SER A 142 -5.71 2.18 -21.27
CA SER A 142 -4.62 3.13 -21.52
C SER A 142 -3.27 2.44 -21.63
N LEU A 143 -2.98 1.48 -20.74
CA LEU A 143 -1.75 0.70 -20.81
C LEU A 143 -1.72 -0.18 -22.06
N THR A 144 -2.84 -0.84 -22.39
CA THR A 144 -2.96 -1.64 -23.62
C THR A 144 -2.77 -0.77 -24.86
N ARG A 145 -3.29 0.46 -24.88
CA ARG A 145 -3.06 1.41 -25.98
C ARG A 145 -1.59 1.80 -26.09
N ASP A 146 -0.90 2.07 -24.97
CA ASP A 146 0.53 2.40 -24.96
C ASP A 146 1.41 1.24 -25.44
N LEU A 147 0.93 0.01 -25.24
CA LEU A 147 1.54 -1.21 -25.75
C LEU A 147 1.04 -1.55 -27.17
N GLU A 148 0.34 -0.63 -27.84
CA GLU A 148 -0.16 -0.81 -29.22
C GLU A 148 -1.09 -2.02 -29.39
N ASN A 149 -1.78 -2.40 -28.30
CA ASN A 149 -2.57 -3.63 -28.19
C ASN A 149 -1.76 -4.92 -28.44
N GLN A 150 -0.44 -4.87 -28.28
CA GLN A 150 0.43 -6.04 -28.39
C GLN A 150 0.53 -6.75 -27.04
N GLU A 151 0.39 -8.07 -27.09
CA GLU A 151 0.73 -8.93 -25.96
C GLU A 151 2.24 -9.21 -26.00
N LEU A 152 2.96 -8.79 -24.96
CA LEU A 152 4.43 -8.80 -24.94
C LEU A 152 5.04 -10.18 -24.68
N TRP A 153 4.27 -11.11 -24.13
CA TRP A 153 4.66 -12.49 -23.82
C TRP A 153 3.46 -13.40 -23.96
N LYS A 154 3.64 -14.57 -24.60
CA LYS A 154 2.62 -15.62 -24.63
C LYS A 154 2.93 -16.70 -23.60
N PRO A 155 1.93 -17.45 -23.11
CA PRO A 155 2.15 -18.56 -22.20
C PRO A 155 3.12 -19.62 -22.77
N GLU A 156 3.09 -19.83 -24.09
CA GLU A 156 3.95 -20.77 -24.82
C GLU A 156 5.44 -20.39 -24.76
N ASP A 157 5.74 -19.10 -24.57
CA ASP A 157 7.12 -18.58 -24.52
C ASP A 157 7.78 -18.77 -23.14
N LEU A 158 7.01 -19.20 -22.13
CA LEU A 158 7.48 -19.36 -20.76
C LEU A 158 8.19 -20.70 -20.58
N GLY A 159 9.52 -20.67 -20.41
CA GLY A 159 10.33 -21.88 -20.18
C GLY A 159 10.18 -22.51 -18.79
N ILE A 160 9.51 -21.83 -17.85
CA ILE A 160 9.26 -22.30 -16.48
C ILE A 160 7.88 -21.82 -16.01
N PRO A 161 7.26 -22.49 -15.01
CA PRO A 161 6.04 -22.00 -14.38
C PRO A 161 6.23 -20.60 -13.76
N VAL A 162 5.29 -19.70 -14.05
CA VAL A 162 5.22 -18.36 -13.46
C VAL A 162 3.88 -18.23 -12.76
N TYR A 163 3.90 -18.16 -11.43
CA TYR A 163 2.70 -18.11 -10.61
C TYR A 163 2.06 -16.73 -10.62
N HIS A 164 0.75 -16.68 -10.77
CA HIS A 164 -0.04 -15.47 -10.71
C HIS A 164 -0.13 -14.90 -9.28
N THR A 165 0.10 -13.59 -9.14
CA THR A 165 0.27 -12.91 -7.84
C THR A 165 -0.94 -12.98 -6.91
N GLU A 166 -2.16 -13.15 -7.44
CA GLU A 166 -3.40 -13.10 -6.64
C GLU A 166 -3.89 -14.49 -6.18
N ASN A 167 -3.83 -15.48 -7.07
CA ASN A 167 -4.45 -16.80 -6.89
C ASN A 167 -3.42 -17.94 -6.91
N GLY A 168 -2.15 -17.65 -7.22
CA GLY A 168 -1.08 -18.63 -7.25
C GLY A 168 -1.18 -19.69 -8.35
N THR A 169 -2.04 -19.49 -9.35
CA THR A 169 -2.11 -20.38 -10.53
C THR A 169 -0.93 -20.17 -11.47
#